data_AF-A0A356EP09-F1
#
_entry.id   AF-A0A356EP09-F1
#
_cell.length_a   1.000
_cell.length_b   1.000
_cell.length_c   1.000
_cell.angle_alpha   90.00
_cell.angle_beta   90.00
_cell.angle_gamma   90.00
#
_symmetry.space_group_name_H-M   'P 1'
#
loop_
_entity.id
_entity.type
_entity.pdbx_description
1 polymer ?
#
loop_
_entity_poly.entity_id
_entity_poly.type
_entity_poly.pdbx_seq_one_letter_code
_entity_poly.pdbx_strand_id
1 'polypeptide(L)' 'MTDPKPYSRPPGRVAGIDYGTVRIGIALSDPERKIASPYENYTRRGKEPDARR' A
#
# COMPACT_ATOMS: atom_id res chain seq x y z
N MET A 1 17.71 15.64 21.83
CA MET A 1 16.32 15.12 21.77
C MET A 1 15.55 16.06 20.85
N THR A 2 15.76 15.95 19.55
CA THR A 2 15.17 16.83 18.54
C THR A 2 14.08 16.06 17.82
N ASP A 3 12.85 16.56 17.91
CA ASP A 3 11.68 16.04 17.19
C ASP A 3 11.99 15.82 15.70
N PRO A 4 11.52 14.71 15.09
CA PRO A 4 11.61 14.57 13.65
C PRO A 4 10.66 15.59 13.00
N LYS A 5 11.18 16.38 12.04
CA LYS A 5 10.39 17.30 11.21
C LYS A 5 9.12 16.60 10.69
N PRO A 6 7.94 17.26 10.66
CA PRO A 6 6.79 16.70 10.01
C PRO A 6 7.09 16.67 8.51
N TYR A 7 7.29 15.50 7.93
CA TYR A 7 7.34 15.37 6.48
C TYR A 7 5.99 15.85 5.96
N SER A 8 5.94 17.04 5.37
CA SER A 8 4.83 17.43 4.51
C SER A 8 4.87 16.46 3.33
N ARG A 9 4.19 15.32 3.46
CA ARG A 9 4.17 14.32 2.39
C ARG A 9 3.57 15.00 1.16
N PRO A 10 4.29 15.04 0.03
CA PRO A 10 3.78 15.67 -1.19
C PRO A 10 2.40 15.10 -1.55
N PRO A 11 1.52 15.89 -2.20
CA PRO A 11 0.21 15.41 -2.64
C PRO A 11 0.33 14.13 -3.47
N GLY A 12 -0.66 13.25 -3.39
CA GLY A 12 -0.67 12.01 -4.17
C GLY A 12 -1.30 10.83 -3.44
N ARG A 13 -1.60 9.79 -4.22
CA ARG A 13 -2.23 8.57 -3.73
C ARG A 13 -1.28 7.76 -2.85
N VAL A 14 -1.84 7.06 -1.88
CA VAL A 14 -1.14 6.08 -1.05
C VAL A 14 -1.78 4.71 -1.28
N ALA A 15 -0.95 3.67 -1.35
CA ALA A 15 -1.42 2.30 -1.37
C ALA A 15 -1.52 1.75 0.05
N GLY A 16 -2.71 1.29 0.43
CA GLY A 16 -2.92 0.42 1.59
C GLY A 16 -2.68 -1.04 1.17
N ILE A 17 -1.83 -1.74 1.92
CA ILE A 17 -1.48 -3.14 1.69
C ILE A 17 -2.00 -3.98 2.84
N ASP A 18 -2.91 -4.90 2.54
CA ASP A 18 -3.42 -5.89 3.49
C ASP A 18 -2.81 -7.26 3.17
N TYR A 19 -1.79 -7.66 3.95
CA TYR A 19 -1.01 -8.87 3.69
C TYR A 19 -1.61 -10.10 4.36
N GLY A 20 -2.11 -11.03 3.55
CA GLY A 20 -2.53 -12.36 3.97
C GLY A 20 -1.57 -13.47 3.53
N THR A 21 -1.70 -14.65 4.14
CA THR A 21 -0.92 -15.84 3.74
C THR A 21 -1.29 -16.37 2.36
N VAL A 22 -2.51 -16.07 1.88
CA VAL A 22 -3.05 -16.51 0.59
C VAL A 22 -3.19 -15.36 -0.42
N ARG A 23 -3.56 -14.16 0.05
CA ARG A 23 -3.93 -13.02 -0.79
C ARG A 23 -3.38 -11.72 -0.21
N ILE A 24 -3.11 -10.75 -1.08
CA ILE A 24 -2.77 -9.38 -0.71
C ILE A 24 -3.86 -8.47 -1.26
N GLY A 25 -4.56 -7.77 -0.38
CA GLY A 25 -5.49 -6.71 -0.76
C GLY A 25 -4.73 -5.41 -0.99
N ILE A 26 -5.01 -4.71 -2.10
CA ILE A 26 -4.44 -3.40 -2.43
C ILE A 26 -5.57 -2.41 -2.57
N ALA A 27 -5.53 -1.34 -1.78
CA ALA A 27 -6.44 -0.19 -1.91
C ALA A 27 -5.63 1.07 -2.22
N LEU A 28 -6.15 1.94 -3.09
CA LEU A 28 -5.55 3.24 -3.37
C LEU A 28 -6.41 4.33 -2.75
N SER A 29 -5.74 5.27 -2.08
CA SER A 29 -6.39 6.51 -1.68
C SER A 29 -6.65 7.41 -2.89
N ASP A 30 -7.57 8.34 -2.74
CA ASP A 30 -7.63 9.55 -3.55
C ASP A 30 -6.37 10.43 -3.33
N PRO A 31 -6.08 11.42 -4.19
CA PRO A 31 -4.90 12.26 -4.07
C PRO A 31 -4.82 13.06 -2.76
N GLU A 32 -5.96 13.37 -2.15
CA GLU A 32 -6.03 14.05 -0.84
C GLU A 32 -5.90 13.08 0.35
N ARG A 33 -5.93 11.76 0.09
CA ARG A 33 -5.81 10.69 1.09
C ARG A 33 -6.95 10.65 2.12
N LYS A 34 -8.17 10.98 1.70
CA LYS A 34 -9.39 10.97 2.51
C LYS A 34 -10.21 9.70 2.31
N ILE A 35 -10.23 9.16 1.09
CA ILE A 35 -11.06 8.01 0.72
C ILE A 35 -10.17 6.96 0.07
N ALA A 36 -10.31 5.71 0.50
CA ALA A 36 -9.64 4.57 -0.12
C ALA A 36 -10.65 3.74 -0.93
N SER A 37 -10.25 3.33 -2.13
CA SER A 37 -11.02 2.45 -3.00
C SER A 37 -10.21 1.18 -3.32
N PRO A 38 -10.85 0.02 -3.52
CA PRO A 38 -10.16 -1.20 -3.90
C PRO A 38 -9.46 -1.03 -5.25
N TYR A 39 -8.21 -1.48 -5.33
CA TYR A 39 -7.41 -1.46 -6.56
C TYR A 39 -7.23 -2.86 -7.14
N GLU A 40 -6.69 -3.79 -6.35
CA GLU A 40 -6.45 -5.16 -6.78
C GLU A 40 -6.48 -6.12 -5.58
N ASN A 41 -6.80 -7.39 -5.85
CA ASN A 41 -6.51 -8.50 -4.94
C ASN A 41 -5.49 -9.42 -5.62
N TYR A 42 -4.27 -9.47 -5.11
CA TYR A 42 -3.22 -10.34 -5.62
C TYR A 42 -3.24 -11.69 -4.90
N THR A 43 -3.46 -12.78 -5.64
CA THR A 43 -3.30 -14.14 -5.11
C THR A 43 -1.83 -14.51 -5.09
N ARG A 44 -1.31 -14.81 -3.90
CA ARG A 44 0.09 -15.16 -3.70
C ARG A 44 0.41 -16.51 -4.32
N ARG A 45 1.59 -16.62 -4.88
CA ARG A 45 2.10 -17.84 -5.53
C ARG A 45 3.26 -18.47 -4.76
N GLY A 46 3.64 -17.89 -3.63
CA GLY A 46 4.77 -18.32 -2.80
C GLY A 46 5.96 -17.36 -2.94
N LYS A 47 6.86 -17.35 -1.95
CA LYS A 47 7.92 -16.32 -1.83
C LYS A 47 8.78 -16.18 -3.09
N GLU A 48 9.23 -17.29 -3.66
CA GLU A 48 10.11 -17.29 -4.83
C GLU A 48 9.39 -16.82 -6.11
N PRO A 49 8.20 -17.35 -6.46
CA PRO A 49 7.41 -16.81 -7.56
C PRO A 49 6.99 -15.34 -7.38
N ASP A 50 6.64 -14.93 -6.16
CA ASP A 50 6.19 -13.55 -5.87
C ASP A 50 7.34 -12.54 -6.03
N ALA A 51 8.60 -12.95 -5.80
CA ALA A 51 9.78 -12.07 -5.85
C ALA A 51 10.33 -11.80 -7.28
N ARG A 52 9.86 -12.54 -8.29
CA ARG A 52 10.36 -12.46 -9.67
C ARG A 52 9.48 -11.65 -10.62
N ARG A 53 8.38 -11.08 -10.11
CA ARG A 53 7.31 -10.48 -10.92
C ARG A 53 7.47 -8.97 -11.08
#